data_AF-A0A1C6FWG0-F1
#
_entry.id   AF-A0A1C6FWG0-F1
#
_cell.length_a   1.000
_cell.length_b   1.000
_cell.length_c   1.000
_cell.angle_alpha   90.00
_cell.angle_beta   90.00
_cell.angle_gamma   90.00
#
_symmetry.space_group_name_H-M   'P 1'
#
loop_
_entity.id
_entity.type
_entity.pdbx_description
1 polymer ?
#
loop_
_entity_poly.entity_id
_entity_poly.type
_entity_poly.pdbx_seq_one_letter_code
_entity_poly.pdbx_strand_id
1 'polypeptide(L)'
;MELTHSTVGKGVSFTKQLIDCYGEYKTSVLGVQTISPEDVNKYGIVGGLHIEDRVYKVKDLVEKPSIDEAPSNVAILGRYISETLNL
;
A
#
# COMPACT_ATOMS: atom_id res chain seq x y z
N MET A 1 -11.46 4.63 -3.77
CA MET A 1 -10.79 3.44 -4.34
C MET A 1 -9.32 3.61 -3.98
N GLU A 2 -8.80 2.85 -3.02
CA GLU A 2 -7.43 3.08 -2.57
C GLU A 2 -6.44 2.31 -3.44
N LEU A 3 -5.33 2.96 -3.75
CA LEU A 3 -4.20 2.35 -4.44
C LEU A 3 -3.04 2.18 -3.46
N THR A 4 -2.25 1.12 -3.60
CA THR A 4 -0.98 0.99 -2.88
C THR A 4 0.19 1.08 -3.85
N HIS A 5 1.27 1.71 -3.40
CA HIS A 5 2.53 1.78 -4.16
C HIS A 5 3.65 1.10 -3.38
N SER A 6 4.23 0.04 -3.96
CA SER A 6 5.33 -0.71 -3.37
C SER A 6 6.67 -0.01 -3.60
N THR A 7 7.47 0.13 -2.55
CA THR A 7 8.81 0.72 -2.65
C THR A 7 9.86 -0.28 -3.12
N VAL A 8 10.51 0.02 -4.24
CA VAL A 8 11.81 -0.57 -4.60
C VAL A 8 12.70 0.56 -5.14
N GLY A 9 13.85 0.75 -4.49
CA GLY A 9 14.68 1.96 -4.57
C GLY A 9 15.04 2.49 -5.96
N LYS A 10 15.32 3.80 -5.99
CA LYS A 10 16.22 4.53 -6.90
C LYS A 10 16.23 6.00 -6.47
N GLY A 11 17.18 6.42 -5.62
CA GLY A 11 17.55 7.83 -5.34
C GLY A 11 16.45 8.84 -4.93
N VAL A 12 15.19 8.44 -4.87
CA VAL A 12 14.01 9.29 -4.69
C VAL A 12 13.34 8.91 -3.38
N SER A 13 13.00 9.90 -2.57
CA SER A 13 12.38 9.68 -1.26
C SER A 13 11.03 8.97 -1.38
N PHE A 14 10.69 8.16 -0.37
CA PHE A 14 9.42 7.43 -0.33
C PHE A 14 8.21 8.36 -0.47
N THR A 15 8.23 9.50 0.22
CA THR A 15 7.16 10.51 0.12
C THR A 15 7.00 11.03 -1.31
N LYS A 16 8.10 11.25 -2.04
CA LYS A 16 8.03 11.72 -3.44
C LYS A 16 7.35 10.69 -4.35
N GLN A 17 7.61 9.40 -4.14
CA GLN A 17 6.95 8.32 -4.89
C GLN A 17 5.44 8.31 -4.64
N LEU A 18 4.99 8.54 -3.40
CA LEU A 18 3.57 8.67 -3.08
C LEU A 18 2.93 9.89 -3.77
N ILE A 19 3.63 11.03 -3.76
CA ILE A 19 3.17 12.26 -4.44
C ILE A 19 3.03 12.03 -5.94
N ASP A 20 3.99 11.33 -6.57
CA ASP A 20 3.96 11.04 -8.01
C ASP A 20 2.81 10.09 -8.38
N CYS A 21 2.61 9.03 -7.59
CA CYS A 21 1.47 8.12 -7.72
C CYS A 21 0.13 8.88 -7.58
N TYR A 22 -0.01 9.73 -6.56
CA TYR A 22 -1.20 10.56 -6.41
C TYR A 22 -1.37 11.51 -7.61
N GLY A 23 -0.26 12.06 -8.14
CA GLY A 23 -0.22 12.90 -9.32
C GLY A 23 -0.85 12.26 -10.56
N GLU A 24 -0.60 10.97 -10.76
CA GLU A 24 -1.09 10.15 -11.87
C GLU A 24 -2.53 9.68 -11.68
N TYR A 25 -2.82 9.05 -10.53
CA TYR A 25 -4.10 8.36 -10.30
C TYR A 25 -5.18 9.22 -9.66
N LYS A 26 -4.80 10.37 -9.07
CA LYS A 26 -5.72 11.33 -8.43
C LYS A 26 -6.67 10.69 -7.41
N THR A 27 -6.20 9.72 -6.64
CA THR A 27 -6.98 9.08 -5.58
C THR A 27 -6.11 8.72 -4.38
N SER A 28 -6.71 8.35 -3.25
CA SER A 28 -5.96 7.98 -2.04
C SER A 28 -4.89 6.92 -2.32
N VAL A 29 -3.67 7.18 -1.83
CA VAL A 29 -2.50 6.32 -2.00
C VAL A 29 -1.95 5.89 -0.65
N LEU A 30 -1.81 4.58 -0.46
CA LEU A 30 -1.13 3.97 0.68
C LEU A 30 0.28 3.56 0.29
N GLY A 31 1.25 3.91 1.11
CA GLY A 31 2.60 3.37 0.97
C GLY A 31 2.68 1.96 1.52
N VAL A 32 3.27 1.02 0.75
CA VAL A 32 3.42 -0.38 1.18
C VAL A 32 4.82 -0.92 0.93
N GLN A 33 5.13 -2.04 1.58
CA GLN A 33 6.30 -2.86 1.29
C GLN A 33 5.95 -4.34 1.41
N THR A 34 6.65 -5.17 0.64
CA THR A 34 6.67 -6.61 0.88
C THR A 34 7.50 -6.90 2.12
N ILE A 35 6.97 -7.71 3.02
CA ILE A 35 7.65 -8.15 4.25
C ILE A 35 7.84 -9.67 4.26
N SER A 36 8.60 -10.15 5.23
CA SER A 36 8.70 -11.59 5.49
C SER A 36 7.33 -12.12 5.94
N PRO A 37 6.89 -13.32 5.49
CA PRO A 37 5.59 -13.89 5.87
C PRO A 37 5.40 -14.03 7.39
N GLU A 38 6.46 -14.27 8.17
CA GLU A 38 6.41 -14.35 9.63
C GLU A 38 6.14 -13.01 10.33
N ASP A 39 6.29 -11.89 9.62
CA ASP A 39 6.11 -10.54 10.17
C ASP A 39 4.69 -9.99 9.94
N VAL A 40 3.81 -10.73 9.25
CA VAL A 40 2.46 -10.23 8.88
C VAL A 40 1.60 -9.84 10.08
N ASN A 41 1.81 -10.50 11.23
CA ASN A 41 1.10 -10.21 12.48
C ASN A 41 1.52 -8.89 13.15
N LYS A 42 2.48 -8.15 12.58
CA LYS A 42 2.98 -6.87 13.12
C LYS A 42 2.33 -5.66 12.46
N TYR A 43 1.64 -5.83 11.33
CA TYR A 43 1.20 -4.72 10.46
C TYR A 43 -0.24 -4.89 9.96
N GLY A 44 -0.81 -3.82 9.42
CA GLY A 44 -1.95 -3.91 8.52
C GLY A 44 -1.53 -4.49 7.17
N ILE A 45 -2.19 -5.55 6.73
CA ILE A 45 -1.85 -6.31 5.53
C ILE A 45 -2.94 -6.08 4.48
N VAL A 46 -2.53 -5.60 3.30
CA VAL A 46 -3.47 -5.35 2.21
C VAL A 46 -3.77 -6.63 1.44
N GLY A 47 -5.06 -6.86 1.19
CA GLY A 47 -5.55 -7.75 0.15
C GLY A 47 -5.85 -6.94 -1.10
N GLY A 48 -5.30 -7.32 -2.25
CA GLY A 48 -5.44 -6.51 -3.46
C GLY A 48 -5.21 -7.26 -4.75
N LEU A 49 -5.62 -6.61 -5.84
CA LEU A 49 -5.29 -7.04 -7.20
C LEU A 49 -4.13 -6.18 -7.71
N HIS A 50 -3.14 -6.83 -8.31
CA HIS A 50 -2.16 -6.13 -9.15
C HIS A 50 -2.91 -5.46 -10.30
N ILE A 51 -2.71 -4.15 -10.48
CA ILE A 51 -3.23 -3.45 -11.65
C ILE A 51 -2.12 -3.45 -12.70
N GLU A 52 -1.06 -2.68 -12.44
CA GLU A 52 0.04 -2.40 -13.37
C GLU A 52 1.29 -2.01 -12.57
N ASP A 53 2.48 -2.30 -13.10
CA ASP A 53 3.77 -1.94 -12.51
C ASP A 53 3.85 -2.20 -11.00
N ARG A 54 3.90 -1.13 -10.20
CA ARG A 54 4.05 -1.12 -8.72
C ARG A 54 2.79 -0.66 -8.01
N VAL A 55 1.68 -0.57 -8.73
CA VAL A 55 0.41 -0.04 -8.25
C VAL A 55 -0.59 -1.18 -8.11
N TYR A 56 -1.11 -1.34 -6.89
CA TYR A 56 -2.13 -2.35 -6.59
C TYR A 56 -3.42 -1.66 -6.19
N LYS A 57 -4.55 -2.24 -6.57
CA LYS A 57 -5.86 -1.83 -6.05
C LYS A 57 -6.08 -2.54 -4.73
N VAL A 58 -6.27 -1.76 -3.66
CA VAL A 58 -6.69 -2.30 -2.38
C VAL A 58 -8.14 -2.73 -2.49
N LYS A 59 -8.41 -3.98 -2.15
CA LYS A 59 -9.76 -4.53 -2.00
C LYS A 59 -10.13 -4.67 -0.54
N ASP A 60 -9.17 -5.07 0.29
CA ASP A 60 -9.38 -5.33 1.69
C ASP A 60 -8.08 -5.08 2.48
N LEU A 61 -8.21 -4.95 3.79
CA LEU A 61 -7.14 -4.68 4.74
C LEU A 61 -7.44 -5.44 6.04
N VAL A 62 -6.49 -6.26 6.48
CA VAL A 62 -6.60 -6.96 7.77
C VAL A 62 -5.51 -6.43 8.70
N GLU A 63 -5.91 -5.92 9.87
CA GLU A 63 -4.96 -5.42 10.88
C GLU A 63 -4.39 -6.59 11.69
N LYS A 64 -3.07 -6.79 11.60
CA LYS A 64 -2.31 -7.79 12.36
C LYS A 64 -2.90 -9.21 12.26
N PRO A 65 -3.12 -9.73 11.03
CA PRO A 65 -3.63 -11.09 10.85
C PRO A 65 -2.67 -12.13 11.43
N SER A 66 -3.18 -13.31 11.74
CA SER A 66 -2.34 -14.49 11.88
C SER A 66 -1.66 -14.83 10.53
N ILE A 67 -0.61 -15.65 10.55
CA ILE A 67 0.09 -16.05 9.32
C ILE A 67 -0.87 -16.71 8.32
N ASP A 68 -1.79 -17.54 8.81
CA ASP A 68 -2.73 -18.29 7.97
C ASP A 68 -3.92 -17.47 7.47
N GLU A 69 -4.20 -16.32 8.10
CA GLU A 69 -5.30 -15.42 7.74
C GLU A 69 -4.83 -14.19 6.94
N ALA A 70 -3.52 -14.02 6.77
CA ALA A 70 -2.97 -12.87 6.07
C ALA A 70 -3.37 -12.88 4.58
N PRO A 71 -4.02 -11.83 4.05
CA PRO A 71 -4.47 -11.80 2.66
C PRO A 71 -3.32 -11.66 1.66
N SER A 72 -2.13 -11.28 2.12
CA SER A 72 -0.87 -11.25 1.37
C SER A 72 0.31 -11.08 2.35
N ASN A 73 1.52 -10.79 1.85
CA ASN A 73 2.65 -10.30 2.64
C ASN A 73 3.01 -8.84 2.33
N VAL A 74 2.02 -8.04 1.89
CA VAL A 74 2.17 -6.62 1.58
C VAL A 74 1.66 -5.80 2.76
N ALA A 75 2.59 -5.18 3.48
CA ALA A 75 2.31 -4.41 4.68
C ALA A 75 2.16 -2.92 4.40
N ILE A 76 1.21 -2.29 5.09
CA ILE A 76 1.02 -0.83 5.10
C ILE A 76 2.14 -0.17 5.89
N LEU A 77 2.71 0.86 5.28
CA LEU A 77 3.66 1.76 5.92
C LEU A 77 2.94 3.01 6.42
N GLY A 78 3.49 3.65 7.46
CA GLY A 78 2.92 4.83 8.10
C GLY A 78 2.92 6.12 7.26
N ARG A 79 2.82 6.02 5.93
CA ARG A 79 2.66 7.17 5.02
C ARG A 79 1.54 6.89 4.03
N TYR A 80 0.63 7.86 3.93
CA TYR A 80 -0.48 7.84 3.00
C TYR A 80 -0.76 9.25 2.49
N ILE A 81 -1.41 9.33 1.34
CA ILE A 81 -2.06 10.53 0.83
C ILE A 81 -3.54 10.21 0.79
N SER A 82 -4.36 10.97 1.53
CA SER A 82 -5.80 10.81 1.54
C SER A 82 -6.43 11.85 0.62
N GLU A 83 -7.24 11.39 -0.32
CA GLU A 83 -8.13 12.26 -1.07
C GLU A 83 -9.34 12.61 -0.20
N THR A 84 -9.63 13.90 -0.06
CA THR A 84 -10.88 14.37 0.53
C THR A 84 -11.82 14.75 -0.59
N LEU A 85 -13.01 14.16 -0.63
CA LEU A 85 -14.08 14.63 -1.50
C LEU A 85 -14.58 15.98 -0.97
N ASN A 86 -14.48 17.02 -1.79
CA ASN A 86 -15.19 18.27 -1.53
C ASN A 86 -16.66 18.03 -1.93
N LEU A 87 -17.54 18.03 -0.93
CA LEU A 87 -18.99 18.05 -1.09
C LEU A 87 -19.48 19.47 -1.38
#